data_AF-A0A819MW33-F1
#
_entry.id   AF-A0A819MW33-F1
#
_cell.length_a   1.000
_cell.length_b   1.000
_cell.length_c   1.000
_cell.angle_alpha   90.00
_cell.angle_beta   90.00
_cell.angle_gamma   90.00
#
_symmetry.space_group_name_H-M   'P 1'
#
loop_
_entity.id
_entity.type
_entity.pdbx_description
1 polymer ?
#
loop_
_entity_poly.entity_id
_entity_poly.type
_entity_poly.pdbx_seq_one_letter_code
_entity_poly.pdbx_strand_id
1 'polypeptide(L)'
;MGVLNDPIYRPLSITYIEYQEGDKIGFILAWFSMLPFIYIVSLCTLILFRRDIQTIMYFGGFCVSEVCNYSLKRFFKQARPERSNHQLIELMINTLFESVAATHQRILLSIEIVL
;
A
#
# COMPACT_ATOMS: atom_id res chain seq x y z
N MET A 1 17.65 -25.22 -17.85
CA MET A 1 16.35 -24.51 -17.85
C MET A 1 15.96 -24.30 -16.40
N GLY A 2 16.32 -23.14 -15.85
CA GLY A 2 16.05 -22.79 -14.45
C GLY A 2 14.58 -22.45 -14.28
N VAL A 3 13.91 -23.21 -13.41
CA VAL A 3 12.57 -22.91 -12.91
C VAL A 3 12.70 -21.62 -12.10
N LEU A 4 12.22 -20.50 -12.65
CA LEU A 4 12.00 -19.31 -11.87
C LEU A 4 10.91 -19.65 -10.86
N ASN A 5 11.25 -19.61 -9.59
CA ASN A 5 10.32 -19.74 -8.48
C ASN A 5 9.52 -18.43 -8.42
N ASP A 6 8.51 -18.31 -9.29
CA ASP A 6 7.63 -17.15 -9.29
C ASP A 6 6.84 -17.16 -7.97
N PRO A 7 6.94 -16.12 -7.13
CA PRO A 7 6.21 -16.08 -5.86
C PRO A 7 4.71 -16.22 -6.17
N ILE A 8 4.07 -17.23 -5.59
CA ILE A 8 2.64 -17.47 -5.80
C ILE A 8 1.89 -16.34 -5.11
N TYR A 9 1.18 -15.52 -5.88
CA TYR A 9 0.32 -14.46 -5.38
C TYR A 9 -1.11 -14.98 -5.33
N ARG A 10 -1.75 -14.92 -4.15
CA ARG A 10 -3.17 -15.27 -4.04
C ARG A 10 -4.03 -14.01 -3.98
N PRO A 11 -5.02 -13.86 -4.87
CA PRO A 11 -5.95 -12.75 -4.79
C PRO A 11 -6.95 -12.98 -3.65
N LEU A 12 -7.13 -11.98 -2.78
CA LEU A 12 -8.31 -11.93 -1.91
C LEU A 12 -9.54 -11.63 -2.75
N SER A 13 -10.46 -12.59 -2.84
CA SER A 13 -11.62 -12.54 -3.75
C SER A 13 -12.56 -11.36 -3.52
N ILE A 14 -12.50 -10.71 -2.35
CA ILE A 14 -13.39 -9.61 -1.98
C ILE A 14 -12.82 -8.23 -2.33
N THR A 15 -11.50 -8.01 -2.25
CA THR A 15 -10.87 -6.70 -2.50
C THR A 15 -9.87 -6.69 -3.66
N TYR A 16 -9.62 -7.85 -4.29
CA TYR A 16 -8.61 -8.03 -5.35
C TYR A 16 -7.22 -7.50 -4.92
N ILE A 17 -6.88 -7.67 -3.64
CA ILE A 17 -5.53 -7.38 -3.14
C ILE A 17 -4.72 -8.68 -3.25
N GLU A 18 -3.70 -8.65 -4.09
CA GLU A 18 -2.74 -9.73 -4.26
C GLU A 18 -1.69 -9.63 -3.15
N TYR A 19 -1.58 -10.67 -2.33
CA TYR A 19 -0.53 -10.79 -1.31
C TYR A 19 0.36 -11.99 -1.65
N GLN A 20 1.65 -11.90 -1.31
CA GLN A 20 2.58 -13.02 -1.46
C GLN A 20 2.19 -14.14 -0.48
N GLU A 21 2.15 -15.38 -0.97
CA GLU A 21 1.92 -16.54 -0.12
C GLU A 21 3.06 -16.69 0.90
N GLY A 22 2.75 -16.52 2.18
CA GLY A 22 3.70 -16.65 3.29
C GLY A 22 3.86 -15.39 4.15
N ASP A 23 3.43 -14.22 3.68
CA ASP A 23 3.47 -12.99 4.46
C ASP A 23 2.18 -12.78 5.29
N LYS A 24 2.28 -13.01 6.60
CA LYS A 24 1.18 -12.82 7.56
C LYS A 24 0.82 -11.35 7.75
N ILE A 25 1.79 -10.44 7.60
CA ILE A 25 1.57 -8.99 7.76
C ILE A 25 0.76 -8.49 6.56
N GLY A 26 1.13 -8.89 5.34
CA GLY A 26 0.38 -8.61 4.12
C GLY A 26 -1.08 -9.11 4.19
N PHE A 27 -1.32 -10.30 4.74
CA PHE A 27 -2.67 -10.82 4.94
C PHE A 27 -3.52 -9.95 5.89
N ILE A 28 -2.93 -9.53 7.02
CA ILE A 28 -3.60 -8.66 8.00
C ILE A 28 -3.87 -7.27 7.39
N LEU A 29 -2.90 -6.68 6.69
CA LEU A 29 -3.05 -5.40 6.00
C LEU A 29 -4.16 -5.44 4.94
N ALA A 30 -4.29 -6.55 4.22
CA ALA A 30 -5.33 -6.71 3.22
C ALA A 30 -6.73 -6.78 3.85
N TRP A 31 -6.85 -7.32 5.08
CA TRP A 31 -8.10 -7.24 5.85
C TRP A 31 -8.38 -5.81 6.35
N PHE A 32 -7.36 -5.09 6.78
CA PHE A 32 -7.48 -3.68 7.19
C PHE A 32 -7.94 -2.76 6.05
N SER A 33 -7.65 -3.11 4.79
CA SER A 33 -8.22 -2.41 3.64
C SER A 33 -9.76 -2.44 3.59
N MET A 34 -10.43 -3.35 4.32
CA MET A 34 -11.89 -3.37 4.42
C MET A 34 -12.46 -2.45 5.51
N LEU A 35 -11.64 -1.92 6.43
CA LEU A 35 -12.06 -0.94 7.43
C LEU A 35 -12.86 0.25 6.87
N PRO A 36 -12.48 0.90 5.75
CA PRO A 36 -13.26 2.02 5.21
C PRO A 36 -14.72 1.64 4.90
N PHE A 37 -14.99 0.41 4.47
CA PHE A 37 -16.36 -0.05 4.23
C PHE A 37 -17.15 -0.17 5.54
N ILE A 38 -16.54 -0.78 6.57
CA ILE A 38 -17.15 -0.90 7.90
C ILE A 38 -17.45 0.49 8.48
N TYR A 39 -16.51 1.42 8.30
CA TYR A 39 -16.66 2.81 8.74
C TYR A 39 -17.86 3.50 8.09
N ILE A 40 -18.03 3.37 6.78
CA ILE A 40 -19.18 3.94 6.05
C ILE A 40 -20.51 3.36 6.56
N VAL A 41 -20.60 2.04 6.73
CA VAL A 41 -21.82 1.38 7.21
C VAL A 41 -22.15 1.79 8.66
N SER A 42 -21.12 1.87 9.50
CA SER A 42 -21.24 2.34 10.88
C SER A 42 -21.73 3.79 10.96
N LEU A 43 -21.18 4.69 10.14
CA LEU A 43 -21.63 6.07 10.07
C LEU A 43 -23.07 6.19 9.59
N CYS A 44 -23.45 5.43 8.57
CA CYS A 44 -24.81 5.43 8.04
C CYS A 44 -25.82 4.98 9.12
N THR A 45 -25.47 3.97 9.90
CA THR A 45 -26.28 3.50 11.03
C THR A 45 -26.37 4.55 12.14
N LEU A 46 -25.26 5.20 12.50
CA LEU A 46 -25.23 6.28 13.50
C LEU A 46 -26.11 7.47 13.09
N ILE A 47 -26.08 7.86 11.82
CA ILE A 47 -26.91 8.94 11.27
C ILE A 47 -28.39 8.61 11.41
N LEU A 48 -28.79 7.37 11.12
CA LEU A 48 -30.18 6.94 11.22
C LEU A 48 -30.69 6.94 12.68
N PHE A 49 -29.86 6.52 13.64
CA PHE A 49 -30.26 6.42 15.04
C PHE A 49 -30.18 7.73 15.83
N ARG A 50 -29.14 8.55 15.60
CA ARG A 50 -28.91 9.75 16.43
C ARG A 50 -29.20 11.08 15.75
N ARG A 51 -29.43 11.11 14.42
CA ARG A 51 -29.63 12.33 13.60
C ARG A 51 -28.72 13.50 14.03
N ASP A 52 -27.47 13.20 14.38
CA ASP A 52 -26.52 14.22 14.79
C ASP A 52 -25.98 14.93 13.54
N ILE A 53 -26.18 16.25 13.48
CA ILE A 53 -25.83 17.06 12.30
C ILE A 53 -24.32 17.03 12.03
N GLN A 54 -23.50 16.83 13.07
CA GLN A 54 -22.05 16.71 12.95
C GLN A 54 -21.68 15.47 12.14
N THR A 55 -22.26 14.31 12.46
CA THR A 55 -22.02 13.05 11.75
C THR A 55 -22.45 13.13 10.28
N ILE A 56 -23.56 13.82 9.99
CA ILE A 56 -24.05 14.04 8.63
C ILE A 56 -23.05 14.88 7.83
N MET A 57 -22.51 15.95 8.41
CA MET A 57 -21.51 16.79 7.74
C MET A 57 -20.20 16.03 7.47
N TYR A 58 -19.74 15.19 8.40
CA TYR A 58 -18.57 14.34 8.18
C TYR A 58 -18.80 13.35 7.02
N PHE A 59 -19.95 12.67 6.99
CA PHE A 59 -20.30 11.75 5.91
C PHE A 59 -20.44 12.48 4.57
N GLY A 60 -21.08 13.65 4.55
CA GLY A 60 -21.19 14.49 3.37
C GLY A 60 -19.82 14.91 2.83
N GLY A 61 -18.91 15.35 3.70
CA GLY A 61 -17.54 15.70 3.31
C GLY A 61 -16.77 14.53 2.70
N PHE A 62 -16.93 13.33 3.26
CA PHE A 62 -16.36 12.11 2.69
C PHE A 62 -16.92 11.81 1.29
N CYS A 63 -18.24 11.86 1.11
CA CYS A 63 -18.88 11.65 -0.20
C CYS A 63 -18.45 12.69 -1.24
N VAL A 64 -18.38 13.97 -0.87
CA VAL A 64 -17.93 15.03 -1.78
C VAL A 64 -16.49 14.80 -2.22
N SER A 65 -15.61 14.42 -1.29
CA SER A 65 -14.22 14.09 -1.61
C SER A 65 -14.14 12.94 -2.63
N GLU A 66 -14.91 11.86 -2.43
CA GLU A 66 -14.92 10.72 -3.34
C GLU A 66 -15.48 11.10 -4.72
N VAL A 67 -16.58 11.85 -4.78
CA VAL A 67 -17.19 12.31 -6.03
C VAL A 67 -16.27 13.25 -6.79
N CYS A 68 -15.62 14.20 -6.09
CA CYS A 68 -14.64 15.10 -6.69
C CYS A 68 -13.47 14.31 -7.26
N ASN A 69 -12.90 13.38 -6.48
CA ASN A 69 -11.80 12.52 -6.92
C ASN A 69 -12.20 11.63 -8.11
N TYR A 70 -13.40 11.05 -8.10
CA TYR A 70 -13.94 10.26 -9.20
C TYR A 70 -14.12 11.09 -10.47
N SER A 71 -14.72 12.27 -10.33
CA SER A 71 -14.93 13.20 -11.44
C SER A 71 -13.60 13.62 -12.04
N LEU A 72 -12.63 14.00 -11.21
CA LEU A 72 -11.30 14.39 -11.66
C LEU A 72 -10.60 13.26 -12.41
N LYS A 73 -10.67 12.02 -11.90
CA LYS A 73 -10.15 10.82 -12.57
C LYS A 73 -10.83 10.59 -13.93
N ARG A 74 -12.13 10.86 -14.04
CA ARG A 74 -12.89 10.73 -15.30
C ARG A 74 -12.49 11.80 -16.33
N PHE A 75 -12.20 13.01 -15.89
CA PHE A 75 -11.80 14.13 -16.75
C PHE A 75 -10.35 14.03 -17.22
N PHE A 76 -9.40 13.74 -16.32
CA PHE A 76 -7.98 13.80 -16.64
C PHE A 76 -7.41 12.51 -17.22
N LYS A 77 -8.04 11.33 -16.98
CA LYS A 77 -7.63 10.01 -17.51
C LYS A 77 -6.11 9.82 -17.62
N GLN A 78 -5.35 10.23 -16.60
CA GLN A 78 -3.90 10.04 -16.59
C GLN A 78 -3.56 8.54 -16.50
N ALA A 79 -2.59 8.11 -17.29
CA ALA A 79 -2.07 6.74 -17.22
C ALA A 79 -1.56 6.49 -15.80
N ARG A 80 -2.02 5.39 -15.17
CA ARG A 80 -1.50 5.00 -13.85
C ARG A 80 -0.03 4.60 -14.01
N PRO A 81 0.87 4.98 -13.09
CA PRO A 81 2.25 4.52 -13.15
C PRO A 81 2.27 2.99 -13.12
N GLU A 82 2.90 2.41 -14.15
CA GLU A 82 3.03 0.98 -14.36
C GLU A 82 3.67 0.29 -13.14
N ARG A 83 3.16 -0.89 -12.74
CA ARG A 83 3.64 -1.69 -11.60
C ARG A 83 5.14 -2.03 -11.69
N SER A 84 5.69 -2.05 -12.91
CA SER A 84 7.12 -2.22 -13.17
C SER A 84 7.99 -1.15 -12.48
N ASN A 85 7.51 0.09 -12.35
CA ASN A 85 8.29 1.15 -11.71
C ASN A 85 8.50 0.89 -10.22
N HIS A 86 7.55 0.22 -9.56
CA HIS A 86 7.66 -0.08 -8.15
C HIS A 86 8.74 -1.15 -7.88
N GLN A 87 8.84 -2.15 -8.75
CA GLN A 87 9.89 -3.18 -8.65
C GLN A 87 11.28 -2.60 -8.90
N LEU A 88 11.43 -1.68 -9.85
CA LEU A 88 12.70 -1.01 -10.11
C LEU A 88 13.17 -0.14 -8.94
N ILE A 89 12.24 0.55 -8.27
CA ILE A 89 12.54 1.35 -7.08
C ILE A 89 12.98 0.47 -5.91
N GLU A 90 12.28 -0.64 -5.66
CA GLU A 90 12.67 -1.60 -4.62
C GLU A 90 14.03 -2.24 -4.90
N LEU A 91 14.31 -2.60 -6.16
CA LEU A 91 15.63 -3.10 -6.56
C LEU A 91 16.73 -2.05 -6.40
N MET A 92 16.46 -0.78 -6.74
CA MET A 92 17.40 0.32 -6.49
C MET A 92 17.67 0.52 -5.00
N ILE A 93 16.64 0.50 -4.16
CA ILE A 93 16.79 0.67 -2.71
C ILE A 93 17.60 -0.48 -2.12
N ASN A 94 17.28 -1.72 -2.48
CA ASN A 94 17.97 -2.90 -1.98
C ASN A 94 19.44 -2.96 -2.43
N THR A 95 19.74 -2.58 -3.68
CA THR A 95 21.12 -2.53 -4.18
C THR A 95 21.95 -1.40 -3.58
N LEU A 96 21.33 -0.24 -3.31
CA LEU A 96 22.00 0.84 -2.59
C LEU A 96 22.32 0.44 -1.15
N PHE A 97 21.41 -0.25 -0.47
CA PHE A 97 21.64 -0.70 0.90
C PHE A 97 22.80 -1.71 0.98
N GLU A 98 22.84 -2.68 0.07
CA GLU A 98 23.97 -3.63 -0.06
C GLU A 98 25.30 -2.91 -0.34
N SER A 99 25.29 -1.90 -1.21
CA SER A 99 26.49 -1.08 -1.47
C SER A 99 26.96 -0.31 -0.23
N VAL A 100 26.05 0.22 0.57
CA VAL A 100 26.37 0.93 1.82
C VAL A 100 26.92 -0.04 2.86
N ALA A 101 26.31 -1.21 3.02
CA ALA A 101 26.79 -2.26 3.93
C ALA A 101 28.19 -2.76 3.54
N ALA A 102 28.43 -2.99 2.25
CA ALA A 102 29.75 -3.38 1.74
C ALA A 102 30.81 -2.29 1.96
N THR A 103 30.43 -1.02 1.85
CA THR A 103 31.32 0.12 2.12
C THR A 103 31.66 0.21 3.61
N HIS A 104 30.68 -0.02 4.49
CA HIS A 104 30.90 -0.04 5.94
C HIS A 104 31.90 -1.13 6.35
N GLN A 105 31.80 -2.33 5.76
CA GLN A 105 32.73 -3.42 6.02
C GLN A 105 34.14 -3.13 5.48
N ARG A 106 34.25 -2.45 4.33
CA ARG A 106 35.55 -2.00 3.79
C ARG A 106 36.21 -0.94 4.66
N ILE A 107 35.44 0.02 5.19
CA ILE A 107 35.97 1.06 6.10
C ILE A 107 36.50 0.44 7.40
N LEU A 108 35.76 -0.50 8.00
CA LEU A 108 36.18 -1.17 9.24
C LEU A 108 37.49 -1.95 9.05
N LEU A 109 37.62 -2.70 7.95
CA LEU A 109 38.87 -3.42 7.63
C LEU A 109 40.03 -2.48 7.33
N SER A 110 39.79 -1.33 6.69
CA SER A 110 40.84 -0.31 6.49
C SER A 110 41.28 0.37 7.80
N ILE A 111 40.40 0.51 8.79
CA ILE A 111 40.76 1.05 10.12
C ILE A 111 41.58 0.03 10.92
N GLU A 112 41.20 -1.25 10.91
CA GLU A 112 41.88 -2.32 11.65
C GLU A 112 43.28 -2.64 11.11
N ILE A 113 43.54 -2.41 9.81
CA ILE A 113 44.87 -2.58 9.20
C ILE A 113 45.80 -1.38 9.47
N VAL A 114 45.24 -0.20 9.74
CA VAL A 114 46.00 1.05 10.00
C VAL A 114 46.31 1.22 11.49
N LEU A 115 45.55 0.59 12.39
CA LEU A 115 45.76 0.59 13.84
C LEU A 115 46.70 -0.54 14.28
#